data_AF-A0A2V9RBW7-F1
#
_entry.id   AF-A0A2V9RBW7-F1
#
_cell.length_a   1.000
_cell.length_b   1.000
_cell.length_c   1.000
_cell.angle_alpha   90.00
_cell.angle_beta   90.00
_cell.angle_gamma   90.00
#
_symmetry.space_group_name_H-M   'P 1'
#
loop_
_entity.id
_entity.type
_entity.pdbx_description
1 polymer ?
#
loop_
_entity_poly.entity_id
_entity_poly.type
_entity_poly.pdbx_seq_one_letter_code
_entity_poly.pdbx_strand_id
1 'polypeptide(L)'
;MTVSVPGSQTFSDIEQKSGWYTYPDQGNPICSSKPSITASPSLDGTSGKFHLGPTGEFNNCLWPILLGSSTTATHFSLDTSYAVSDPSAAQGLEFSSNKHIGTDWYKFSVQCSYHKGIFSVWDTAGGHWSPTTVPCTRPAANAWNHLIVLTAISNRKAVFLSLTFNGVTHAINQSFDPITKSSSYNFGVHFQMDGNRAGDAYDAYVDQMTFTAW
;
A
#
# COMPACT_ATOMS: atom_id res chain seq x y z
N MET A 1 -9.61 -15.48 18.52
CA MET A 1 -9.06 -14.88 19.75
C MET A 1 -7.92 -13.97 19.34
N THR A 2 -8.13 -12.65 19.35
CA THR A 2 -7.06 -11.66 19.18
C THR A 2 -6.36 -11.50 20.52
N VAL A 3 -5.12 -11.97 20.62
CA VAL A 3 -4.27 -11.69 21.77
C VAL A 3 -3.83 -10.23 21.64
N SER A 4 -4.31 -9.35 22.52
CA SER A 4 -3.83 -7.97 22.57
C SER A 4 -2.39 -7.97 23.08
N VAL A 5 -1.43 -7.70 22.19
CA VAL A 5 -0.04 -7.47 22.59
C VAL A 5 0.02 -6.10 23.27
N PRO A 6 0.53 -5.98 24.52
CA PRO A 6 0.69 -4.69 25.17
C PRO A 6 1.52 -3.74 24.30
N GLY A 7 1.02 -2.53 24.03
CA GLY A 7 1.67 -1.54 23.15
C GLY A 7 1.30 -1.64 21.67
N SER A 8 0.44 -2.59 21.28
CA SER A 8 -0.14 -2.67 19.94
C SER A 8 -1.03 -1.45 19.64
N GLN A 9 -0.84 -0.85 18.46
CA GLN A 9 -1.69 0.21 17.91
C GLN A 9 -2.36 -0.30 16.64
N THR A 10 -3.69 -0.18 16.57
CA THR A 10 -4.48 -0.60 15.40
C THR A 10 -5.29 0.58 14.89
N PHE A 11 -5.23 0.80 13.58
CA PHE A 11 -5.99 1.80 12.85
C PHE A 11 -6.82 1.07 11.82
N SER A 12 -8.14 1.07 11.97
CA SER A 12 -9.08 0.46 11.01
C SER A 12 -9.79 1.52 10.19
N ASP A 13 -10.39 1.09 9.08
CA ASP A 13 -11.16 1.92 8.14
C ASP A 13 -10.36 3.15 7.69
N ILE A 14 -9.08 2.94 7.39
CA ILE A 14 -8.12 4.02 7.12
C ILE A 14 -8.53 4.81 5.87
N GLU A 15 -9.12 4.15 4.88
CA GLU A 15 -9.67 4.77 3.67
C GLU A 15 -10.77 5.80 3.97
N GLN A 16 -11.40 5.74 5.14
CA GLN A 16 -12.46 6.65 5.60
C GLN A 16 -11.92 7.82 6.43
N LYS A 17 -10.65 7.77 6.85
CA LYS A 17 -10.06 8.81 7.72
C LYS A 17 -9.79 10.10 6.96
N SER A 18 -9.81 11.21 7.69
CA SER A 18 -9.22 12.46 7.22
C SER A 18 -7.68 12.40 7.29
N GLY A 19 -6.99 13.19 6.46
CA GLY A 19 -5.54 13.30 6.48
C GLY A 19 -4.83 12.69 5.27
N TRP A 20 -5.54 11.99 4.40
CA TRP A 20 -5.05 11.69 3.05
C TRP A 20 -4.79 12.97 2.27
N TYR A 21 -3.67 12.98 1.54
CA TYR A 21 -3.35 13.99 0.55
C TYR A 21 -2.77 13.30 -0.69
N THR A 22 -2.67 14.00 -1.80
CA THR A 22 -2.00 13.48 -3.00
C THR A 22 -0.55 13.93 -3.03
N TYR A 23 0.33 13.01 -3.40
CA TYR A 23 1.71 13.26 -3.76
C TYR A 23 1.93 12.73 -5.18
N PRO A 24 1.89 13.59 -6.22
CA PRO A 24 2.20 13.12 -7.57
C PRO A 24 3.66 12.65 -7.60
N ASP A 25 3.90 11.41 -8.00
CA ASP A 25 5.22 10.78 -7.95
C ASP A 25 5.90 10.77 -9.34
N GLN A 26 5.20 10.30 -10.37
CA GLN A 26 5.68 10.24 -11.75
C GLN A 26 4.67 10.83 -12.75
N GLY A 27 5.21 11.68 -13.63
CA GLY A 27 4.49 12.28 -14.75
C GLY A 27 3.62 13.48 -14.37
N ASN A 28 2.57 13.73 -15.14
CA ASN A 28 1.60 14.82 -14.92
C ASN A 28 0.17 14.26 -14.77
N PRO A 29 -0.07 13.41 -13.76
CA PRO A 29 -1.34 12.72 -13.54
C PRO A 29 -2.46 13.69 -13.16
N ILE A 30 -3.70 13.35 -13.54
CA ILE A 30 -4.90 13.94 -12.93
C ILE A 30 -5.33 13.02 -11.79
N CYS A 31 -4.97 13.33 -10.55
CA CYS A 31 -5.36 12.52 -9.39
C CYS A 31 -6.55 13.14 -8.66
N SER A 32 -7.40 12.32 -8.03
CA SER A 32 -8.19 12.84 -6.90
C SER A 32 -7.24 13.38 -5.81
N SER A 33 -7.67 14.38 -5.05
CA SER A 33 -6.86 14.98 -3.97
C SER A 33 -6.74 14.10 -2.71
N LYS A 34 -7.67 13.15 -2.56
CA LYS A 34 -7.85 12.20 -1.46
C LYS A 34 -8.93 11.17 -1.88
N PRO A 35 -9.17 10.08 -1.14
CA PRO A 35 -10.31 9.22 -1.44
C PRO A 35 -11.63 9.98 -1.26
N SER A 36 -12.58 9.73 -2.17
CA SER A 36 -13.98 10.08 -1.93
C SER A 36 -14.69 8.89 -1.30
N ILE A 37 -15.54 9.16 -0.31
CA ILE A 37 -16.32 8.11 0.34
C ILE A 37 -17.46 7.69 -0.60
N THR A 38 -17.61 6.39 -0.83
CA THR A 38 -18.69 5.83 -1.64
C THR A 38 -19.35 4.64 -0.95
N ALA A 39 -20.64 4.43 -1.21
CA ALA A 39 -21.38 3.28 -0.68
C ALA A 39 -21.27 2.04 -1.58
N SER A 40 -20.89 2.20 -2.85
CA SER A 40 -20.75 1.10 -3.80
C SER A 40 -19.68 1.39 -4.86
N PRO A 41 -18.84 0.40 -5.23
CA PRO A 41 -18.68 -0.89 -4.55
C PRO A 41 -18.12 -0.72 -3.12
N SER A 42 -18.60 -1.52 -2.18
CA SER A 42 -18.10 -1.64 -0.81
C SER A 42 -18.38 -3.04 -0.25
N LEU A 43 -17.61 -3.46 0.76
CA LEU A 43 -17.75 -4.71 1.50
C LEU A 43 -18.52 -4.52 2.81
N ASP A 44 -18.42 -3.35 3.43
CA ASP A 44 -19.09 -3.03 4.70
C ASP A 44 -20.14 -1.91 4.61
N GLY A 45 -20.43 -1.45 3.39
CA GLY A 45 -21.32 -0.32 3.12
C GLY A 45 -20.60 1.00 2.85
N THR A 46 -19.28 1.09 3.07
CA THR A 46 -18.47 2.31 2.83
C THR A 46 -17.08 1.95 2.31
N SER A 47 -16.64 2.54 1.20
CA SER A 47 -15.26 2.39 0.71
C SER A 47 -14.64 3.73 0.31
N GLY A 48 -13.31 3.75 0.22
CA GLY A 48 -12.55 4.87 -0.30
C GLY A 48 -12.31 4.72 -1.80
N LYS A 49 -12.89 5.62 -2.60
CA LYS A 49 -12.68 5.70 -4.05
C LYS A 49 -11.52 6.64 -4.38
N PHE A 50 -10.48 6.10 -5.01
CA PHE A 50 -9.33 6.81 -5.54
C PHE A 50 -9.43 6.91 -7.06
N HIS A 51 -9.00 8.04 -7.63
CA HIS A 51 -9.12 8.30 -9.07
C HIS A 51 -7.77 8.64 -9.69
N LEU A 52 -7.44 7.97 -10.78
CA LEU A 52 -6.38 8.32 -11.71
C LEU A 52 -7.04 8.66 -13.05
N GLY A 53 -6.91 9.91 -13.48
CA GLY A 53 -7.51 10.47 -14.68
C GLY A 53 -6.62 10.34 -15.92
N PRO A 54 -7.14 10.71 -17.11
CA PRO A 54 -6.52 10.34 -18.37
C PRO A 54 -5.44 11.35 -18.78
N THR A 55 -4.19 11.10 -18.39
CA THR A 55 -3.04 11.87 -18.89
C THR A 55 -1.81 10.97 -18.93
N GLY A 56 -0.93 11.20 -19.93
CA GLY A 56 0.44 10.68 -19.98
C GLY A 56 0.60 9.16 -20.04
N GLU A 57 1.69 8.68 -20.63
CA GLU A 57 2.03 7.25 -20.54
C GLU A 57 2.54 6.95 -19.12
N PHE A 58 2.02 5.90 -18.47
CA PHE A 58 2.52 5.37 -17.19
C PHE A 58 2.53 6.37 -16.03
N ASN A 59 1.57 7.31 -16.01
CA ASN A 59 1.38 8.21 -14.88
C ASN A 59 0.97 7.43 -13.62
N ASN A 60 1.31 7.95 -12.44
CA ASN A 60 0.92 7.35 -11.17
C ASN A 60 0.27 8.40 -10.24
N CYS A 61 -0.51 7.92 -9.29
CA CYS A 61 -1.05 8.75 -8.22
C CYS A 61 -0.76 8.07 -6.89
N LEU A 62 -0.07 8.76 -5.98
CA LEU A 62 0.26 8.28 -4.64
C LEU A 62 -0.50 9.11 -3.62
N TRP A 63 -1.18 8.43 -2.70
CA TRP A 63 -1.85 9.05 -1.57
C TRP A 63 -1.27 8.52 -0.27
N PRO A 64 -0.50 9.32 0.48
CA PRO A 64 -0.09 8.96 1.83
C PRO A 64 -1.09 9.46 2.88
N ILE A 65 -1.11 8.80 4.04
CA ILE A 65 -1.76 9.25 5.26
C ILE A 65 -0.87 8.96 6.47
N LEU A 66 -0.76 9.93 7.35
CA LEU A 66 -0.06 9.81 8.63
C LEU A 66 -1.02 9.22 9.66
N LEU A 67 -0.58 8.17 10.37
CA LEU A 67 -1.43 7.48 11.34
C LEU A 67 -1.03 7.78 12.79
N GLY A 68 0.26 7.88 13.09
CA GLY A 68 0.67 8.19 14.45
C GLY A 68 2.15 7.94 14.76
N SER A 69 2.41 7.68 16.04
CA SER A 69 3.74 7.43 16.56
C SER A 69 3.86 6.27 17.53
N SER A 70 5.03 5.62 17.51
CA SER A 70 5.37 4.53 18.42
C SER A 70 6.88 4.54 18.63
N THR A 71 7.36 4.31 19.84
CA THR A 71 8.80 4.18 20.09
C THR A 71 9.25 2.72 20.18
N THR A 72 8.31 1.78 20.26
CA THR A 72 8.57 0.36 20.53
C THR A 72 8.15 -0.57 19.40
N ALA A 73 7.22 -0.15 18.54
CA ALA A 73 6.69 -1.02 17.50
C ALA A 73 7.77 -1.38 16.48
N THR A 74 7.95 -2.68 16.27
CA THR A 74 8.90 -3.28 15.33
C THR A 74 8.24 -4.26 14.39
N HIS A 75 6.98 -4.62 14.61
CA HIS A 75 6.21 -5.51 13.74
C HIS A 75 4.97 -4.79 13.23
N PHE A 76 4.60 -5.08 11.98
CA PHE A 76 3.53 -4.38 11.30
C PHE A 76 2.70 -5.35 10.45
N SER A 77 1.41 -5.06 10.38
CA SER A 77 0.45 -5.71 9.47
C SER A 77 -0.32 -4.64 8.73
N LEU A 78 -0.38 -4.73 7.40
CA LEU A 78 -1.31 -3.99 6.56
C LEU A 78 -2.29 -4.98 5.95
N ASP A 79 -3.57 -4.84 6.27
CA ASP A 79 -4.67 -5.70 5.84
C ASP A 79 -5.70 -4.84 5.10
N THR A 80 -6.07 -5.18 3.88
CA THR A 80 -7.04 -4.40 3.10
C THR A 80 -7.68 -5.22 1.99
N SER A 81 -8.88 -4.79 1.59
CA SER A 81 -9.53 -5.23 0.36
C SER A 81 -9.46 -4.13 -0.70
N TYR A 82 -9.31 -4.51 -1.96
CA TYR A 82 -9.32 -3.56 -3.06
C TYR A 82 -10.02 -4.08 -4.32
N ALA A 83 -10.57 -3.16 -5.11
CA ALA A 83 -11.16 -3.42 -6.41
C ALA A 83 -10.77 -2.33 -7.42
N VAL A 84 -10.83 -2.64 -8.72
CA VAL A 84 -10.45 -1.73 -9.82
C VAL A 84 -11.58 -1.65 -10.84
N SER A 85 -11.95 -0.43 -11.25
CA SER A 85 -13.07 -0.23 -12.19
C SER A 85 -12.73 -0.68 -13.61
N ASP A 86 -11.50 -0.43 -14.07
CA ASP A 86 -10.98 -0.86 -15.36
C ASP A 86 -9.61 -1.54 -15.16
N PRO A 87 -9.57 -2.87 -15.09
CA PRO A 87 -8.32 -3.59 -14.94
C PRO A 87 -7.37 -3.40 -16.11
N SER A 88 -7.84 -3.04 -17.32
CA SER A 88 -7.00 -2.83 -18.51
C SER A 88 -6.17 -1.53 -18.43
N ALA A 89 -6.72 -0.52 -17.77
CA ALA A 89 -6.10 0.77 -17.49
C ALA A 89 -5.06 0.72 -16.36
N ALA A 90 -5.18 -0.25 -15.44
CA ALA A 90 -4.22 -0.41 -14.35
C ALA A 90 -2.98 -1.20 -14.79
N GLN A 91 -1.80 -0.64 -14.53
CA GLN A 91 -0.50 -1.31 -14.72
C GLN A 91 -0.05 -2.03 -13.45
N GLY A 92 -0.46 -1.52 -12.30
CA GLY A 92 -0.22 -2.08 -10.98
C GLY A 92 -0.91 -1.26 -9.91
N LEU A 93 -0.93 -1.82 -8.70
CA LEU A 93 -1.34 -1.13 -7.48
C LEU A 93 -0.28 -1.35 -6.41
N GLU A 94 -0.03 -0.31 -5.63
CA GLU A 94 0.96 -0.31 -4.55
C GLU A 94 0.31 -0.07 -3.20
N PHE A 95 0.76 -0.85 -2.21
CA PHE A 95 0.34 -0.77 -0.82
C PHE A 95 1.56 -0.72 0.07
N SER A 96 1.57 0.24 0.99
CA SER A 96 2.79 0.52 1.71
C SER A 96 2.54 0.98 3.13
N SER A 97 3.46 0.60 4.01
CA SER A 97 3.64 1.26 5.31
C SER A 97 5.06 1.78 5.45
N ASN A 98 5.29 2.66 6.41
CA ASN A 98 6.62 3.17 6.72
C ASN A 98 6.79 3.46 8.21
N LYS A 99 8.05 3.52 8.64
CA LYS A 99 8.43 3.76 10.03
C LYS A 99 9.72 4.58 10.11
N HIS A 100 9.75 5.59 10.97
CA HIS A 100 11.01 6.21 11.42
C HIS A 100 11.47 5.63 12.76
N ILE A 101 12.79 5.45 12.90
CA ILE A 101 13.49 5.28 14.18
C ILE A 101 14.67 6.25 14.18
N GLY A 102 14.54 7.37 14.89
CA GLY A 102 15.45 8.50 14.70
C GLY A 102 15.41 8.96 13.24
N THR A 103 16.58 9.05 12.58
CA THR A 103 16.68 9.44 11.15
C THR A 103 16.61 8.25 10.19
N ASP A 104 16.59 7.01 10.68
CA ASP A 104 16.43 5.83 9.82
C ASP A 104 14.96 5.75 9.38
N TRP A 105 14.73 5.75 8.06
CA TRP A 105 13.42 5.57 7.45
C TRP A 105 13.31 4.20 6.81
N TYR A 106 12.40 3.39 7.35
CA TYR A 106 12.05 2.07 6.87
C TYR A 106 10.78 2.18 6.03
N LYS A 107 10.82 1.69 4.79
CA LYS A 107 9.65 1.64 3.89
C LYS A 107 9.33 0.18 3.58
N PHE A 108 8.05 -0.14 3.66
CA PHE A 108 7.49 -1.48 3.48
C PHE A 108 6.46 -1.44 2.36
N SER A 109 6.93 -1.28 1.12
CA SER A 109 6.06 -1.19 -0.04
C SER A 109 6.00 -2.52 -0.77
N VAL A 110 4.78 -2.91 -1.13
CA VAL A 110 4.51 -4.02 -2.04
C VAL A 110 3.75 -3.51 -3.25
N GLN A 111 4.09 -4.00 -4.43
CA GLN A 111 3.40 -3.67 -5.68
C GLN A 111 2.90 -4.95 -6.33
N CYS A 112 1.60 -5.00 -6.64
CA CYS A 112 1.04 -6.00 -7.53
C CYS A 112 1.28 -5.52 -8.97
N SER A 113 2.34 -6.02 -9.63
CA SER A 113 2.65 -5.62 -11.00
C SER A 113 1.87 -6.49 -11.99
N TYR A 114 0.82 -5.96 -12.60
CA TYR A 114 -0.03 -6.72 -13.53
C TYR A 114 0.68 -7.07 -14.84
N HIS A 115 1.73 -6.33 -15.20
CA HIS A 115 2.57 -6.66 -16.34
C HIS A 115 3.52 -7.82 -16.06
N LYS A 116 4.11 -7.87 -14.86
CA LYS A 116 5.01 -8.97 -14.46
C LYS A 116 4.25 -10.21 -13.98
N GLY A 117 2.99 -10.06 -13.56
CA GLY A 117 2.17 -11.14 -12.99
C GLY A 117 2.60 -11.58 -11.60
N ILE A 118 3.42 -10.78 -10.91
CA ILE A 118 3.96 -11.08 -9.58
C ILE A 118 3.96 -9.83 -8.70
N PHE A 119 3.96 -10.05 -7.37
CA PHE A 119 4.27 -9.00 -6.43
C PHE A 119 5.77 -8.69 -6.44
N SER A 120 6.10 -7.42 -6.23
CA SER A 120 7.46 -6.95 -5.94
C SER A 120 7.46 -6.19 -4.61
N VAL A 121 8.62 -6.15 -3.94
CA VAL A 121 8.84 -5.39 -2.71
C VAL A 121 9.90 -4.31 -2.94
N TRP A 122 9.78 -3.18 -2.26
CA TRP A 122 10.69 -2.05 -2.48
C TRP A 122 12.00 -2.20 -1.68
N ASP A 123 13.14 -2.22 -2.39
CA ASP A 123 14.45 -2.03 -1.81
C ASP A 123 14.67 -0.54 -1.56
N THR A 124 14.60 -0.14 -0.29
CA THR A 124 14.69 1.27 0.10
C THR A 124 16.10 1.85 -0.11
N ALA A 125 17.15 1.08 0.18
CA ALA A 125 18.53 1.52 0.02
C ALA A 125 19.02 1.38 -1.42
N GLY A 126 18.60 0.31 -2.11
CA GLY A 126 18.90 0.10 -3.53
C GLY A 126 18.10 1.01 -4.46
N GLY A 127 16.96 1.52 -4.01
CA GLY A 127 16.10 2.42 -4.80
C GLY A 127 15.43 1.72 -5.98
N HIS A 128 15.08 0.44 -5.83
CA HIS A 128 14.44 -0.33 -6.90
C HIS A 128 13.44 -1.37 -6.36
N TRP A 129 12.52 -1.81 -7.23
CA TRP A 129 11.65 -2.94 -6.95
C TRP A 129 12.44 -4.25 -7.03
N SER A 130 12.37 -5.05 -5.97
CA SER A 130 12.87 -6.42 -5.91
C SER A 130 11.73 -7.40 -6.18
N PRO A 131 11.81 -8.26 -7.20
CA PRO A 131 10.74 -9.21 -7.52
C PRO A 131 10.60 -10.26 -6.41
N THR A 132 9.37 -10.71 -6.19
CA THR A 132 9.07 -11.91 -5.40
C THR A 132 8.69 -13.07 -6.32
N THR A 133 8.34 -14.22 -5.75
CA THR A 133 7.70 -15.33 -6.48
C THR A 133 6.19 -15.38 -6.27
N VAL A 134 5.61 -14.42 -5.54
CA VAL A 134 4.19 -14.41 -5.18
C VAL A 134 3.38 -13.96 -6.40
N PRO A 135 2.44 -14.78 -6.90
CA PRO A 135 1.60 -14.42 -8.04
C PRO A 135 0.75 -13.18 -7.74
N CYS A 136 0.64 -12.30 -8.73
CA CYS A 136 -0.26 -11.15 -8.75
C CYS A 136 -1.11 -11.24 -10.02
N THR A 137 -2.39 -11.53 -9.87
CA THR A 137 -3.31 -11.60 -11.00
C THR A 137 -4.03 -10.26 -11.17
N ARG A 138 -4.14 -9.81 -12.43
CA ARG A 138 -5.00 -8.66 -12.77
C ARG A 138 -6.45 -8.99 -12.39
N PRO A 139 -7.14 -8.15 -11.60
CA PRO A 139 -8.51 -8.42 -11.17
C PRO A 139 -9.50 -8.41 -12.34
N ALA A 140 -10.67 -9.03 -12.15
CA ALA A 140 -11.85 -8.68 -12.93
C ALA A 140 -12.38 -7.30 -12.49
N ALA A 141 -13.05 -6.58 -13.40
CA ALA A 141 -13.58 -5.26 -13.10
C ALA A 141 -14.52 -5.29 -11.88
N ASN A 142 -14.26 -4.42 -10.90
CA ASN A 142 -14.97 -4.29 -9.63
C ASN A 142 -15.01 -5.56 -8.76
N ALA A 143 -14.19 -6.57 -9.06
CA ALA A 143 -14.02 -7.72 -8.19
C ALA A 143 -13.05 -7.39 -7.05
N TRP A 144 -13.44 -7.77 -5.83
CA TRP A 144 -12.62 -7.58 -4.64
C TRP A 144 -11.49 -8.61 -4.57
N ASN A 145 -10.28 -8.12 -4.34
CA ASN A 145 -9.17 -8.89 -3.83
C ASN A 145 -8.87 -8.52 -2.39
N HIS A 146 -8.25 -9.44 -1.66
CA HIS A 146 -7.83 -9.25 -0.29
C HIS A 146 -6.31 -9.40 -0.17
N LEU A 147 -5.67 -8.47 0.53
CA LEU A 147 -4.23 -8.40 0.72
C LEU A 147 -3.90 -8.22 2.21
N ILE A 148 -3.03 -9.09 2.73
CA ILE A 148 -2.37 -8.91 4.02
C ILE A 148 -0.86 -8.92 3.81
N VAL A 149 -0.16 -7.91 4.33
CA VAL A 149 1.31 -7.83 4.32
C VAL A 149 1.82 -7.80 5.75
N LEU A 150 2.69 -8.75 6.11
CA LEU A 150 3.39 -8.77 7.39
C LEU A 150 4.84 -8.34 7.21
N THR A 151 5.26 -7.34 7.98
CA THR A 151 6.62 -6.81 7.95
C THR A 151 7.17 -6.58 9.35
N ALA A 152 8.49 -6.45 9.45
CA ALA A 152 9.17 -6.15 10.70
C ALA A 152 10.41 -5.29 10.49
N ILE A 153 10.89 -4.68 11.56
CA ILE A 153 12.24 -4.14 11.69
C ILE A 153 13.04 -5.13 12.51
N SER A 154 14.07 -5.71 11.91
CA SER A 154 14.97 -6.65 12.59
C SER A 154 16.40 -6.44 12.12
N ASN A 155 17.35 -6.45 13.05
CA ASN A 155 18.77 -6.18 12.78
C ASN A 155 18.99 -4.92 11.93
N ARG A 156 18.24 -3.85 12.24
CA ARG A 156 18.24 -2.56 11.52
C ARG A 156 17.87 -2.66 10.03
N LYS A 157 17.11 -3.68 9.64
CA LYS A 157 16.60 -3.84 8.26
C LYS A 157 15.08 -3.80 8.24
N ALA A 158 14.53 -3.29 7.14
CA ALA A 158 13.13 -3.49 6.79
C ALA A 158 12.97 -4.92 6.27
N VAL A 159 12.22 -5.76 6.97
CA VAL A 159 12.01 -7.18 6.66
C VAL A 159 10.58 -7.39 6.17
N PHE A 160 10.45 -7.98 4.98
CA PHE A 160 9.19 -8.47 4.43
C PHE A 160 9.02 -9.94 4.80
N LEU A 161 8.11 -10.24 5.73
CA LEU A 161 7.92 -11.58 6.28
C LEU A 161 7.06 -12.43 5.33
N SER A 162 5.82 -12.00 5.12
CA SER A 162 4.85 -12.73 4.31
C SER A 162 3.83 -11.82 3.66
N LEU A 163 3.21 -12.34 2.61
CA LEU A 163 2.08 -11.72 1.93
C LEU A 163 0.98 -12.77 1.74
N THR A 164 -0.24 -12.43 2.15
CA THR A 164 -1.44 -13.23 1.90
C THR A 164 -2.26 -12.53 0.84
N PHE A 165 -2.51 -13.22 -0.28
CA PHE A 165 -3.33 -12.70 -1.37
C PHE A 165 -4.50 -13.65 -1.61
N ASN A 166 -5.72 -13.13 -1.53
CA ASN A 166 -6.96 -13.90 -1.69
C ASN A 166 -6.98 -15.21 -0.86
N GLY A 167 -6.54 -15.12 0.39
CA GLY A 167 -6.51 -16.25 1.33
C GLY A 167 -5.30 -17.19 1.20
N VAL A 168 -4.38 -16.97 0.25
CA VAL A 168 -3.16 -17.78 0.11
C VAL A 168 -1.95 -17.02 0.62
N THR A 169 -1.28 -17.57 1.64
CA THR A 169 -0.09 -16.97 2.25
C THR A 169 1.20 -17.48 1.62
N HIS A 170 2.09 -16.56 1.28
CA HIS A 170 3.43 -16.82 0.79
C HIS A 170 4.46 -16.12 1.67
N ALA A 171 5.56 -16.81 1.98
CA ALA A 171 6.72 -16.16 2.58
C ALA A 171 7.45 -15.30 1.55
N ILE A 172 7.89 -14.10 1.95
CA ILE A 172 8.72 -13.23 1.11
C ILE A 172 10.20 -13.39 1.51
N ASN A 173 10.49 -13.28 2.81
CA ASN A 173 11.83 -13.41 3.39
C ASN A 173 12.90 -12.54 2.70
N GLN A 174 12.54 -11.30 2.34
CA GLN A 174 13.46 -10.30 1.81
C GLN A 174 13.66 -9.20 2.84
N SER A 175 14.86 -8.62 2.89
CA SER A 175 15.17 -7.53 3.81
C SER A 175 16.11 -6.51 3.20
N PHE A 176 15.88 -5.24 3.50
CA PHE A 176 16.64 -4.13 2.92
C PHE A 176 17.07 -3.13 3.98
N ASP A 177 18.17 -2.43 3.71
CA ASP A 177 18.64 -1.36 4.58
C ASP A 177 17.72 -0.14 4.51
N PRO A 178 17.52 0.58 5.62
CA PRO A 178 16.83 1.87 5.61
C PRO A 178 17.69 2.93 4.93
N ILE A 179 17.08 4.06 4.60
CA ILE A 179 17.81 5.28 4.24
C ILE A 179 17.68 6.33 5.33
N THR A 180 18.60 7.29 5.35
CA THR A 180 18.51 8.44 6.24
C THR A 180 17.57 9.49 5.65
N LYS A 181 16.54 9.88 6.41
CA LYS A 181 15.66 11.03 6.11
C LYS A 181 15.47 11.90 7.33
N SER A 182 15.23 13.20 7.11
CA SER A 182 14.84 14.12 8.19
C SER A 182 13.60 13.58 8.90
N SER A 183 13.67 13.52 10.23
CA SER A 183 12.61 12.94 11.06
C SER A 183 11.55 13.99 11.36
N SER A 184 10.32 13.73 10.95
CA SER A 184 9.13 14.52 11.34
C SER A 184 7.91 13.66 11.65
N TYR A 185 7.95 12.35 11.36
CA TYR A 185 6.81 11.44 11.41
C TYR A 185 7.24 10.07 11.91
N ASN A 186 6.35 9.31 12.55
CA ASN A 186 6.73 8.00 13.10
C ASN A 186 6.21 6.82 12.28
N PHE A 187 4.96 6.78 11.83
CA PHE A 187 4.51 5.81 10.82
C PHE A 187 3.26 6.29 10.08
N GLY A 188 3.06 5.74 8.89
CA GLY A 188 1.89 5.98 8.05
C GLY A 188 1.78 4.92 6.96
N VAL A 189 0.72 5.01 6.18
CA VAL A 189 0.50 4.14 5.02
C VAL A 189 0.40 5.00 3.76
N HIS A 190 0.59 4.36 2.61
CA HIS A 190 0.14 4.95 1.34
C HIS A 190 -0.45 3.89 0.43
N PHE A 191 -1.34 4.36 -0.42
CA PHE A 191 -1.89 3.64 -1.55
C PHE A 191 -1.45 4.35 -2.83
N GLN A 192 -1.10 3.60 -3.86
CA GLN A 192 -0.76 4.17 -5.15
C GLN A 192 -1.35 3.37 -6.31
N MET A 193 -1.77 4.11 -7.33
CA MET A 193 -2.32 3.62 -8.59
C MET A 193 -1.33 3.90 -9.71
N ASP A 194 -1.00 2.88 -10.51
CA ASP A 194 -0.12 3.01 -11.68
C ASP A 194 -0.94 2.89 -12.97
N GLY A 195 -0.84 3.88 -13.86
CA GLY A 195 -1.52 3.92 -15.15
C GLY A 195 -0.84 3.09 -16.23
N ASN A 196 -1.61 2.70 -17.23
CA ASN A 196 -1.11 1.99 -18.40
C ASN A 196 -0.39 2.93 -19.38
N ARG A 197 0.08 2.35 -20.49
CA ARG A 197 0.74 3.11 -21.56
C ARG A 197 -0.19 4.11 -22.26
N ALA A 198 -1.47 3.77 -22.41
CA ALA A 198 -2.42 4.64 -23.12
C ALA A 198 -2.80 5.89 -22.32
N GLY A 199 -2.53 5.90 -21.00
CA GLY A 199 -2.97 6.96 -20.10
C GLY A 199 -4.47 6.89 -19.86
N ASP A 200 -5.04 5.69 -19.84
CA ASP A 200 -6.47 5.49 -19.59
C ASP A 200 -6.80 5.79 -18.13
N ALA A 201 -7.95 6.42 -17.91
CA ALA A 201 -8.44 6.71 -16.57
C ALA A 201 -9.03 5.46 -15.92
N TYR A 202 -8.87 5.33 -14.61
CA TYR A 202 -9.58 4.34 -13.82
C TYR A 202 -9.74 4.76 -12.37
N ASP A 203 -10.68 4.09 -11.71
CA ASP A 203 -10.90 4.20 -10.27
C ASP A 203 -10.41 2.92 -9.58
N ALA A 204 -9.87 3.10 -8.38
CA ALA A 204 -9.65 2.01 -7.45
C ALA A 204 -10.47 2.25 -6.19
N TYR A 205 -11.00 1.17 -5.63
CA TYR A 205 -11.75 1.19 -4.38
C TYR A 205 -10.92 0.43 -3.36
N VAL A 206 -10.63 1.07 -2.24
CA VAL A 206 -9.97 0.46 -1.08
C VAL A 206 -11.03 0.37 0.01
N ASP A 207 -11.03 -0.74 0.73
CA ASP A 207 -12.01 -1.03 1.76
C ASP A 207 -11.36 -1.82 2.90
N GLN A 208 -11.91 -1.69 4.10
CA GLN A 208 -11.48 -2.36 5.32
C GLN A 208 -9.97 -2.21 5.58
N MET A 209 -9.36 -1.09 5.20
CA MET A 209 -7.92 -0.91 5.32
C MET A 209 -7.55 -0.76 6.80
N THR A 210 -6.85 -1.77 7.32
CA THR A 210 -6.39 -1.85 8.70
C THR A 210 -4.87 -1.92 8.75
N PHE A 211 -4.28 -1.07 9.59
CA PHE A 211 -2.85 -1.11 9.92
C PHE A 211 -2.68 -1.40 11.40
N THR A 212 -1.90 -2.43 11.73
CA THR A 212 -1.53 -2.77 13.11
C THR A 212 -0.03 -2.71 13.29
N ALA A 213 0.43 -2.12 14.40
CA ALA A 213 1.84 -1.96 14.75
C ALA A 213 2.08 -2.41 16.20
N TRP A 214 3.05 -3.29 16.46
CA TRP A 214 3.36 -3.82 17.79
C TRP A 214 4.86 -4.08 18.03
#